data_AF-A0A0A0KF70-F1
#
_entry.id   AF-A0A0A0KF70-F1
#
_cell.length_a   1.000
_cell.length_b   1.000
_cell.length_c   1.000
_cell.angle_alpha   90.00
_cell.angle_beta   90.00
_cell.angle_gamma   90.00
#
_symmetry.space_group_name_H-M   'P 1'
#
loop_
_entity.id
_entity.type
_entity.pdbx_description
1 polymer ?
#
loop_
_entity_poly.entity_id
_entity_poly.type
_entity_poly.pdbx_seq_one_letter_code
_entity_poly.pdbx_strand_id
1 'polypeptide(L)'
;MVHDATTYIKRCLGGGEEEAILFCGQGTTSAIKRLQEVMGIAVPSILRERVIETLKEEERWVVFVGPYEHHSNLLSWRQSLAEVVEIGMDENGLLDFEMLRSQLEACKKAGNRPILGSFSACSNVTGIYSDTKAIATLIHQYGGHVCFDFAASGPYVQIDMKSGEIDGYDAIFLSTHKFLGGPGSPGILLMNKSLYKLKSSPPSTCGGGTVTYVNGFTEKDTLYYENIEERENGGTPQIIGIIRAALAFWVKEYIGYQEIEKQEHRYIERALKRLLPNRSISILGSTSTKRQAILSFIIYSSTNNSLPNCITDMLGNPNSREKVKKLYMWEETGSMRAKPLHGPFVAALLSDLFGVQARGGCSCAGPYGHKLLNIDEACSQAYRTAIAKGYEGIKPGWTRVSFPYYMSNEEFEFILKALEFIADYGQRFLPLYAFNLRNGSWTLKEKELTDLLGKENYSASHIFAFKNQCTNAEAKLAAIVYKHKSYLESAKRIANLLPKFPPERVLHEDIESSLLTFRI
;
A
#
# COMPACT_ATOMS: atom_id res chain seq x y z
N MET A 1 2.97 -32.54 9.24
CA MET A 1 3.02 -31.12 9.68
C MET A 1 3.11 -30.14 8.50
N VAL A 2 4.17 -30.14 7.68
CA VAL A 2 4.25 -29.20 6.53
C VAL A 2 3.16 -29.47 5.50
N HIS A 3 2.93 -30.74 5.17
CA HIS A 3 1.84 -31.14 4.27
C HIS A 3 0.46 -30.71 4.80
N ASP A 4 0.21 -30.88 6.10
CA ASP A 4 -1.04 -30.43 6.74
C ASP A 4 -1.18 -28.91 6.70
N ALA A 5 -0.08 -28.18 6.96
CA ALA A 5 -0.04 -26.72 6.87
C ALA A 5 -0.32 -26.24 5.43
N THR A 6 0.29 -26.87 4.43
CA THR A 6 0.04 -26.58 3.01
C THR A 6 -1.43 -26.81 2.65
N THR A 7 -1.97 -27.99 3.00
CA THR A 7 -3.37 -28.36 2.72
C THR A 7 -4.34 -27.41 3.41
N TYR A 8 -4.05 -27.03 4.66
CA TYR A 8 -4.85 -26.08 5.42
C TYR A 8 -4.91 -24.71 4.74
N ILE A 9 -3.75 -24.16 4.39
CA ILE A 9 -3.66 -22.86 3.69
C ILE A 9 -4.39 -22.92 2.35
N LYS A 10 -4.15 -23.97 1.55
CA LYS A 10 -4.78 -24.16 0.25
C LYS A 10 -6.31 -24.15 0.35
N ARG A 11 -6.87 -24.86 1.34
CA ARG A 11 -8.30 -24.87 1.61
C ARG A 11 -8.83 -23.49 2.04
N CYS A 12 -8.11 -22.77 2.89
CA CYS A 12 -8.49 -21.40 3.31
C CYS A 12 -8.52 -20.38 2.16
N LEU A 13 -7.95 -20.73 1.00
CA LEU A 13 -7.91 -19.91 -0.20
C LEU A 13 -8.90 -20.38 -1.28
N GLY A 14 -9.68 -21.42 -1.00
CA GLY A 14 -10.60 -22.03 -1.97
C GLY A 14 -9.90 -22.90 -3.03
N GLY A 15 -8.67 -23.35 -2.78
CA GLY A 15 -7.94 -24.22 -3.68
C GLY A 15 -8.30 -25.70 -3.51
N GLY A 16 -8.49 -26.40 -4.62
CA GLY A 16 -8.75 -27.84 -4.71
C GLY A 16 -7.72 -28.59 -5.54
N GLU A 17 -8.15 -29.60 -6.29
CA GLU A 17 -7.27 -30.43 -7.12
C GLU A 17 -6.80 -29.73 -8.39
N GLU A 18 -7.59 -28.81 -8.95
CA GLU A 18 -7.25 -28.08 -10.18
C GLU A 18 -6.28 -26.92 -9.96
N GLU A 19 -5.99 -26.60 -8.69
CA GLU A 19 -5.05 -25.55 -8.31
C GLU A 19 -3.74 -26.14 -7.81
N ALA A 20 -2.66 -25.39 -7.97
CA ALA A 20 -1.36 -25.66 -7.35
C ALA A 20 -1.01 -24.51 -6.41
N ILE A 21 -0.63 -24.83 -5.16
CA ILE A 21 -0.10 -23.86 -4.21
C ILE A 21 1.44 -23.90 -4.22
N LEU A 22 2.06 -22.73 -4.43
CA LEU A 22 3.50 -22.54 -4.41
C LEU A 22 3.88 -21.56 -3.31
N PHE A 23 4.86 -21.94 -2.48
CA PHE A 23 5.44 -21.08 -1.46
C PHE A 23 6.67 -20.38 -2.03
N CYS A 24 6.49 -19.10 -2.33
CA CYS A 24 7.50 -18.29 -2.98
C CYS A 24 8.41 -17.61 -1.94
N GLY A 25 9.40 -16.85 -2.41
CA GLY A 25 10.31 -16.08 -1.56
C GLY A 25 9.61 -14.97 -0.76
N GLN A 26 10.03 -13.73 -0.94
CA GLN A 26 9.59 -12.62 -0.10
C GLN A 26 8.26 -12.03 -0.59
N GLY A 27 7.14 -12.57 -0.09
CA GLY A 27 5.80 -12.03 -0.28
C GLY A 27 5.29 -12.08 -1.73
N THR A 28 4.34 -11.19 -2.03
CA THR A 28 3.63 -11.14 -3.31
C THR A 28 4.56 -10.87 -4.49
N THR A 29 5.62 -10.07 -4.31
CA THR A 29 6.60 -9.80 -5.38
C THR A 29 7.19 -11.11 -5.92
N SER A 30 7.59 -12.03 -5.04
CA SER A 30 8.10 -13.34 -5.47
C SER A 30 7.01 -14.23 -6.05
N ALA A 31 5.76 -14.11 -5.59
CA ALA A 31 4.63 -14.87 -6.13
C ALA A 31 4.27 -14.46 -7.57
N ILE A 32 4.22 -13.15 -7.85
CA ILE A 32 3.99 -12.61 -9.20
C ILE A 32 5.13 -13.03 -10.13
N LYS A 33 6.38 -12.92 -9.66
CA LYS A 33 7.54 -13.36 -10.45
C LYS A 33 7.49 -14.87 -10.73
N ARG A 34 7.14 -15.68 -9.73
CA ARG A 34 7.00 -17.13 -9.91
C ARG A 34 5.91 -17.45 -10.92
N LEU A 35 4.78 -16.74 -10.91
CA LEU A 35 3.74 -16.90 -11.93
C LEU A 35 4.29 -16.63 -13.34
N GLN A 36 5.05 -15.54 -13.53
CA GLN A 36 5.68 -15.25 -14.83
C GLN A 36 6.65 -16.34 -15.27
N GLU A 37 7.40 -16.93 -14.34
CA GLU A 37 8.33 -18.02 -14.62
C GLU A 37 7.59 -19.28 -15.10
N VAL A 38 6.56 -19.71 -14.37
CA VAL A 38 5.81 -20.93 -14.73
C VAL A 38 4.91 -20.74 -15.95
N MET A 39 4.54 -19.50 -16.28
CA MET A 39 3.88 -19.15 -17.54
C MET A 39 4.85 -19.08 -18.74
N GLY A 40 6.17 -19.07 -18.50
CA GLY A 40 7.18 -18.96 -19.56
C GLY A 40 7.38 -17.55 -20.12
N ILE A 41 6.96 -16.51 -19.39
CA ILE A 41 7.06 -15.10 -19.83
C ILE A 41 8.07 -14.27 -19.02
N ALA A 42 8.76 -14.91 -18.07
CA ALA A 42 9.90 -14.34 -17.37
C ALA A 42 11.17 -14.43 -18.22
N VAL A 43 11.92 -13.33 -18.31
CA VAL A 43 13.20 -13.25 -19.01
C VAL A 43 14.17 -12.35 -18.22
N PRO A 44 15.49 -12.60 -18.25
CA PRO A 44 16.47 -11.62 -17.79
C PRO A 44 16.32 -10.31 -18.58
N SER A 45 16.37 -9.17 -17.89
CA SER A 45 16.12 -7.85 -18.50
C SER A 45 17.04 -7.55 -19.70
N ILE A 46 18.29 -8.00 -19.65
CA ILE A 46 19.28 -7.84 -20.73
C ILE A 46 18.93 -8.58 -22.03
N LEU A 47 18.05 -9.59 -21.97
CA LEU A 47 17.61 -10.37 -23.14
C LEU A 47 16.20 -9.99 -23.62
N ARG A 48 15.48 -9.16 -22.86
CA ARG A 48 14.05 -8.92 -23.07
C ARG A 48 13.71 -8.47 -24.49
N GLU A 49 14.34 -7.40 -24.97
CA GLU A 49 14.05 -6.86 -26.31
C GLU A 49 14.34 -7.89 -27.41
N ARG A 50 15.49 -8.57 -27.33
CA ARG A 50 15.86 -9.63 -28.28
C ARG A 50 14.85 -10.77 -28.33
N VAL A 51 14.30 -11.17 -27.18
CA VAL A 51 13.30 -12.25 -27.14
C VAL A 51 11.97 -11.74 -27.70
N ILE A 52 11.54 -10.53 -27.34
CA ILE A 52 10.31 -9.93 -27.89
C ILE A 52 10.36 -9.84 -29.41
N GLU A 53 11.49 -9.44 -29.99
CA GLU A 53 11.69 -9.37 -31.44
C GLU A 53 11.57 -10.73 -32.17
N THR A 54 11.75 -11.84 -31.43
CA THR A 54 11.65 -13.20 -31.97
C THR A 54 10.30 -13.87 -31.75
N LEU A 55 9.47 -13.34 -30.84
CA LEU A 55 8.16 -13.88 -30.54
C LEU A 55 7.18 -13.52 -31.65
N LYS A 56 6.29 -14.47 -31.99
CA LYS A 56 5.10 -14.11 -32.76
C LYS A 56 4.14 -13.33 -31.89
N GLU A 57 3.36 -12.46 -32.51
CA GLU A 57 2.40 -11.62 -31.81
C GLU A 57 1.38 -12.47 -31.03
N GLU A 58 0.97 -13.63 -31.57
CA GLU A 58 0.03 -14.57 -30.96
C GLU A 58 0.60 -15.28 -29.73
N GLU A 59 1.92 -15.39 -29.61
CA GLU A 59 2.61 -15.99 -28.46
C GLU A 59 2.76 -14.99 -27.29
N ARG A 60 2.62 -13.70 -27.60
CA ARG A 60 2.84 -12.62 -26.63
C ARG A 60 1.58 -12.32 -25.84
N TRP A 61 1.64 -12.63 -24.54
CA TRP A 61 0.57 -12.30 -23.58
C TRP A 61 0.25 -10.81 -23.54
N VAL A 62 -1.04 -10.50 -23.40
CA VAL A 62 -1.54 -9.15 -23.05
C VAL A 62 -1.98 -9.17 -21.60
N VAL A 63 -1.32 -8.37 -20.76
CA VAL A 63 -1.58 -8.28 -19.33
C VAL A 63 -2.25 -6.93 -19.02
N PHE A 64 -3.50 -6.99 -18.57
CA PHE A 64 -4.26 -5.84 -18.09
C PHE A 64 -3.98 -5.61 -16.61
N VAL A 65 -3.67 -4.37 -16.24
CA VAL A 65 -3.41 -3.98 -14.84
C VAL A 65 -4.27 -2.78 -14.44
N GLY A 66 -4.61 -2.69 -13.17
CA GLY A 66 -5.48 -1.64 -12.65
C GLY A 66 -4.78 -0.31 -12.35
N PRO A 67 -5.55 0.70 -11.92
CA PRO A 67 -5.02 2.03 -11.62
C PRO A 67 -4.32 2.13 -10.26
N TYR A 68 -4.53 1.15 -9.37
CA TYR A 68 -4.02 1.17 -7.99
C TYR A 68 -2.87 0.21 -7.74
N GLU A 69 -2.26 -0.33 -8.80
CA GLU A 69 -1.29 -1.40 -8.63
C GLU A 69 -0.09 -0.95 -7.80
N HIS A 70 0.25 -1.78 -6.81
CA HIS A 70 1.54 -1.71 -6.17
C HIS A 70 2.64 -1.96 -7.20
N HIS A 71 3.83 -1.37 -7.02
CA HIS A 71 4.94 -1.52 -7.94
C HIS A 71 5.29 -2.98 -8.29
N SER A 72 5.08 -3.92 -7.35
CA SER A 72 5.26 -5.36 -7.60
C SER A 72 4.31 -5.91 -8.67
N ASN A 73 3.09 -5.37 -8.76
CA ASN A 73 2.06 -5.79 -9.72
C ASN A 73 1.94 -4.85 -10.93
N LEU A 74 2.94 -3.99 -11.15
CA LEU A 74 3.04 -3.16 -12.35
C LEU A 74 4.41 -3.31 -13.02
N LEU A 75 5.48 -3.01 -12.28
CA LEU A 75 6.85 -3.06 -12.81
C LEU A 75 7.24 -4.49 -13.19
N SER A 76 6.79 -5.49 -12.43
CA SER A 76 7.08 -6.89 -12.76
C SER A 76 6.51 -7.29 -14.12
N TRP A 77 5.28 -6.89 -14.43
CA TRP A 77 4.66 -7.17 -15.73
C TRP A 77 5.32 -6.37 -16.85
N ARG A 78 5.63 -5.08 -16.63
CA ARG A 78 6.35 -4.24 -17.60
C ARG A 78 7.73 -4.81 -17.97
N GLN A 79 8.38 -5.52 -17.05
CA GLN A 79 9.67 -6.17 -17.27
C GLN A 79 9.58 -7.64 -17.70
N SER A 80 8.37 -8.16 -17.91
CA SER A 80 8.14 -9.49 -18.51
C SER A 80 8.11 -9.39 -20.05
N LEU A 81 7.94 -10.53 -20.72
CA LEU A 81 7.71 -10.60 -22.17
C LEU A 81 6.32 -10.12 -22.61
N ALA A 82 5.39 -9.94 -21.65
CA ALA A 82 4.05 -9.49 -21.97
C ALA A 82 4.01 -8.05 -22.53
N GLU A 83 2.94 -7.76 -23.24
CA GLU A 83 2.45 -6.39 -23.41
C GLU A 83 1.59 -6.02 -22.21
N VAL A 84 1.76 -4.82 -21.67
CA VAL A 84 1.01 -4.36 -20.49
C VAL A 84 0.07 -3.25 -20.90
N VAL A 85 -1.22 -3.43 -20.58
CA VAL A 85 -2.28 -2.45 -20.80
C VAL A 85 -2.75 -1.94 -19.43
N GLU A 86 -2.50 -0.67 -19.14
CA GLU A 86 -2.91 -0.01 -17.91
C GLU A 86 -4.32 0.57 -18.05
N ILE A 87 -5.24 0.11 -17.19
CA ILE A 87 -6.60 0.63 -17.12
C ILE A 87 -6.67 1.75 -16.09
N GLY A 88 -7.29 2.86 -16.48
CA GLY A 88 -7.46 4.05 -15.67
C GLY A 88 -8.55 3.93 -14.61
N MET A 89 -8.90 5.09 -14.04
CA MET A 89 -10.01 5.22 -13.10
C MET A 89 -11.18 5.95 -13.74
N ASP A 90 -12.38 5.65 -13.27
CA ASP A 90 -13.58 6.43 -13.51
C ASP A 90 -13.63 7.71 -12.65
N GLU A 91 -14.72 8.48 -12.79
CA GLU A 91 -14.97 9.70 -12.02
C GLU A 91 -15.12 9.48 -10.50
N ASN A 92 -15.44 8.26 -10.08
CA ASN A 92 -15.55 7.88 -8.67
C ASN A 92 -14.20 7.41 -8.11
N GLY A 93 -13.14 7.43 -8.92
CA GLY A 93 -11.84 6.90 -8.54
C GLY A 93 -11.88 5.38 -8.34
N LEU A 94 -12.74 4.66 -9.06
CA LEU A 94 -12.82 3.20 -9.20
C LEU A 94 -12.22 2.75 -10.55
N LEU A 95 -12.00 1.45 -10.75
CA LEU A 95 -11.52 0.93 -12.04
C LEU A 95 -12.49 1.31 -13.17
N ASP A 96 -11.97 1.86 -14.26
CA ASP A 96 -12.78 2.16 -15.44
C ASP A 96 -13.14 0.88 -16.23
N PHE A 97 -14.34 0.36 -15.97
CA PHE A 97 -14.85 -0.86 -16.60
C PHE A 97 -15.12 -0.69 -18.11
N GLU A 98 -15.50 0.51 -18.56
CA GLU A 98 -15.76 0.77 -19.98
C GLU A 98 -14.46 0.83 -20.77
N MET A 99 -13.40 1.43 -20.19
CA MET A 99 -12.06 1.36 -20.73
C MET A 99 -11.56 -0.09 -20.78
N LEU A 100 -11.70 -0.86 -19.69
CA LEU A 100 -11.31 -2.28 -19.67
C LEU A 100 -12.01 -3.07 -20.78
N ARG A 101 -13.34 -2.93 -20.90
CA ARG A 101 -14.14 -3.58 -21.96
C ARG A 101 -13.64 -3.22 -23.35
N SER A 102 -13.45 -1.92 -23.61
CA SER A 102 -12.99 -1.43 -24.91
C SER A 102 -11.62 -1.98 -25.30
N GLN A 103 -10.69 -2.07 -24.33
CA GLN A 103 -9.36 -2.61 -24.56
C GLN A 103 -9.35 -4.14 -24.74
N LEU A 104 -10.20 -4.87 -24.02
CA LEU A 104 -10.42 -6.31 -24.24
C LEU A 104 -10.98 -6.59 -25.64
N GLU A 105 -11.94 -5.79 -26.11
CA GLU A 105 -12.47 -5.88 -27.47
C GLU A 105 -11.41 -5.60 -28.53
N ALA A 106 -10.61 -4.55 -28.33
CA ALA A 106 -9.51 -4.22 -29.24
C ALA A 106 -8.49 -5.38 -29.31
N CYS A 107 -8.12 -5.95 -28.17
CA CYS A 107 -7.23 -7.10 -28.09
C CYS A 107 -7.79 -8.31 -28.86
N LYS A 108 -9.08 -8.62 -28.73
CA LYS A 108 -9.71 -9.72 -29.48
C LYS A 108 -9.81 -9.48 -30.96
N LYS A 109 -10.01 -8.23 -31.38
CA LYS A 109 -10.00 -7.85 -32.81
C LYS A 109 -8.60 -7.94 -33.41
N ALA A 110 -7.56 -7.64 -32.63
CA ALA A 110 -6.17 -7.67 -33.09
C ALA A 110 -5.62 -9.09 -33.31
N GLY A 111 -6.15 -10.10 -32.61
CA GLY A 111 -5.75 -11.49 -32.82
C GLY A 111 -6.09 -12.39 -31.64
N ASN A 112 -5.69 -13.66 -31.73
CA ASN A 112 -5.93 -14.66 -30.69
C ASN A 112 -4.78 -14.72 -29.67
N ARG A 113 -4.44 -13.58 -29.08
CA ARG A 113 -3.40 -13.48 -28.05
C ARG A 113 -3.93 -13.96 -26.69
N PRO A 114 -3.10 -14.59 -25.85
CA PRO A 114 -3.51 -14.96 -24.51
C PRO A 114 -3.64 -13.72 -23.62
N ILE A 115 -4.76 -13.62 -22.90
CA ILE A 115 -5.13 -12.48 -22.06
C ILE A 115 -4.97 -12.85 -20.59
N LEU A 116 -4.39 -11.94 -19.82
CA LEU A 116 -4.33 -12.02 -18.36
C LEU A 116 -4.77 -10.69 -17.74
N GLY A 117 -5.66 -10.70 -16.77
CA GLY A 117 -5.87 -9.60 -15.84
C GLY A 117 -5.01 -9.78 -14.60
N SER A 118 -4.34 -8.73 -14.13
CA SER A 118 -3.62 -8.75 -12.86
C SER A 118 -3.92 -7.49 -12.06
N PHE A 119 -4.84 -7.61 -11.10
CA PHE A 119 -5.40 -6.47 -10.38
C PHE A 119 -5.18 -6.59 -8.88
N SER A 120 -4.97 -5.46 -8.21
CA SER A 120 -5.01 -5.41 -6.74
C SER A 120 -6.44 -5.61 -6.25
N ALA A 121 -6.66 -6.54 -5.32
CA ALA A 121 -7.97 -6.73 -4.70
C ALA A 121 -8.35 -5.55 -3.77
N CYS A 122 -7.35 -4.83 -3.27
CA CYS A 122 -7.51 -3.64 -2.45
C CYS A 122 -6.32 -2.71 -2.63
N SER A 123 -6.57 -1.41 -2.75
CA SER A 123 -5.52 -0.39 -2.82
C SER A 123 -4.75 -0.31 -1.49
N ASN A 124 -3.43 -0.54 -1.54
CA ASN A 124 -2.56 -0.34 -0.37
C ASN A 124 -2.42 1.15 0.02
N VAL A 125 -2.90 2.06 -0.82
CA VAL A 125 -2.90 3.52 -0.60
C VAL A 125 -4.19 3.96 0.08
N THR A 126 -5.32 3.71 -0.57
CA THR A 126 -6.63 4.27 -0.17
C THR A 126 -7.51 3.29 0.59
N GLY A 127 -7.15 2.01 0.60
CA GLY A 127 -7.98 0.93 1.16
C GLY A 127 -9.19 0.57 0.31
N ILE A 128 -9.42 1.25 -0.83
CA ILE A 128 -10.57 0.97 -1.71
C ILE A 128 -10.47 -0.45 -2.24
N TYR A 129 -11.57 -1.18 -2.12
CA TYR A 129 -11.70 -2.53 -2.68
C TYR A 129 -12.01 -2.46 -4.17
N SER A 130 -11.39 -3.36 -4.93
CA SER A 130 -11.77 -3.63 -6.31
C SER A 130 -12.96 -4.59 -6.32
N ASP A 131 -13.87 -4.45 -7.28
CA ASP A 131 -14.90 -5.46 -7.52
C ASP A 131 -14.28 -6.65 -8.26
N THR A 132 -13.62 -7.52 -7.50
CA THR A 132 -12.85 -8.65 -8.04
C THR A 132 -13.72 -9.59 -8.87
N LYS A 133 -14.98 -9.78 -8.47
CA LYS A 133 -15.93 -10.64 -9.17
C LYS A 133 -16.38 -10.06 -10.50
N ALA A 134 -16.69 -8.76 -10.54
CA ALA A 134 -17.05 -8.11 -11.79
C ALA A 134 -15.88 -8.05 -12.77
N ILE A 135 -14.66 -7.80 -12.28
CA ILE A 135 -13.43 -7.84 -13.09
C ILE A 135 -13.21 -9.24 -13.67
N ALA A 136 -13.31 -10.28 -12.83
CA ALA A 136 -13.16 -11.67 -13.26
C ALA A 136 -14.19 -12.04 -14.33
N THR A 137 -15.46 -11.75 -14.07
CA THR A 137 -16.56 -11.99 -15.01
C THR A 137 -16.29 -11.33 -16.36
N LEU A 138 -15.87 -10.06 -16.36
CA LEU A 138 -15.59 -9.34 -17.60
C LEU A 138 -14.42 -9.98 -18.35
N ILE A 139 -13.31 -10.30 -17.70
CA ILE A 139 -12.13 -10.85 -18.39
C ILE A 139 -12.40 -12.26 -18.94
N HIS A 140 -13.13 -13.08 -18.19
CA HIS A 140 -13.51 -14.43 -18.62
C HIS A 140 -14.49 -14.42 -19.80
N GLN A 141 -15.37 -13.41 -19.91
CA GLN A 141 -16.21 -13.23 -21.11
C GLN A 141 -15.40 -13.06 -22.40
N TYR A 142 -14.17 -12.54 -22.28
CA TYR A 142 -13.21 -12.46 -23.39
C TYR A 142 -12.18 -13.61 -23.33
N GLY A 143 -12.47 -14.72 -22.65
CA GLY A 143 -11.60 -15.90 -22.61
C GLY A 143 -10.18 -15.64 -22.10
N GLY A 144 -10.00 -14.60 -21.28
CA GLY A 144 -8.75 -14.35 -20.56
C GLY A 144 -8.73 -15.08 -19.22
N HIS A 145 -7.58 -15.03 -18.56
CA HIS A 145 -7.43 -15.42 -17.16
C HIS A 145 -7.35 -14.18 -16.26
N VAL A 146 -7.65 -14.30 -14.97
CA VAL A 146 -7.56 -13.20 -14.01
C VAL A 146 -6.82 -13.61 -12.73
N CYS A 147 -5.94 -12.73 -12.28
CA CYS A 147 -5.19 -12.88 -11.05
C CYS A 147 -5.40 -11.69 -10.13
N PHE A 148 -5.47 -11.93 -8.82
CA PHE A 148 -5.63 -10.87 -7.82
C PHE A 148 -4.49 -10.80 -6.81
N ASP A 149 -3.95 -9.60 -6.62
CA ASP A 149 -3.03 -9.27 -5.53
C ASP A 149 -3.82 -8.97 -4.25
N PHE A 150 -3.78 -9.91 -3.30
CA PHE A 150 -4.38 -9.81 -1.98
C PHE A 150 -3.39 -9.35 -0.90
N ALA A 151 -2.23 -8.78 -1.26
CA ALA A 151 -1.25 -8.34 -0.27
C ALA A 151 -1.82 -7.28 0.68
N ALA A 152 -2.67 -6.37 0.21
CA ALA A 152 -3.30 -5.39 1.10
C ALA A 152 -4.45 -5.99 1.91
N SER A 153 -5.29 -6.81 1.27
CA SER A 153 -6.57 -7.24 1.85
C SER A 153 -6.60 -8.62 2.49
N GLY A 154 -5.68 -9.51 2.14
CA GLY A 154 -5.69 -10.91 2.56
C GLY A 154 -5.77 -11.17 4.06
N PRO A 155 -5.15 -10.35 4.94
CA PRO A 155 -5.33 -10.50 6.39
C PRO A 155 -6.76 -10.26 6.88
N TYR A 156 -7.61 -9.62 6.07
CA TYR A 156 -8.88 -9.06 6.51
C TYR A 156 -10.11 -9.69 5.85
N VAL A 157 -9.98 -10.18 4.60
CA VAL A 157 -11.11 -10.67 3.81
C VAL A 157 -11.10 -12.19 3.68
N GLN A 158 -12.27 -12.79 3.45
CA GLN A 158 -12.33 -14.15 2.93
C GLN A 158 -11.74 -14.17 1.52
N ILE A 159 -10.90 -15.17 1.24
CA ILE A 159 -10.36 -15.41 -0.10
C ILE A 159 -10.89 -16.77 -0.53
N ASP A 160 -11.60 -16.79 -1.64
CA ASP A 160 -12.14 -18.00 -2.23
C ASP A 160 -11.93 -17.91 -3.74
N MET A 161 -11.04 -18.78 -4.24
CA MET A 161 -10.58 -18.72 -5.62
C MET A 161 -11.65 -19.13 -6.62
N LYS A 162 -12.51 -20.12 -6.28
CA LYS A 162 -13.64 -20.56 -7.15
C LYS A 162 -13.22 -20.79 -8.61
N SER A 163 -12.03 -21.33 -8.79
CA SER A 163 -11.37 -21.53 -10.07
C SER A 163 -12.28 -22.26 -11.06
N GLY A 164 -12.41 -21.73 -12.28
CA GLY A 164 -13.32 -22.24 -13.32
C GLY A 164 -14.75 -21.68 -13.28
N GLU A 165 -15.17 -21.00 -12.22
CA GLU A 165 -16.40 -20.21 -12.22
C GLU A 165 -16.22 -18.89 -13.00
N ILE A 166 -17.31 -18.35 -13.56
CA ILE A 166 -17.24 -17.11 -14.35
C ILE A 166 -16.77 -15.91 -13.53
N ASP A 167 -17.11 -15.85 -12.24
CA ASP A 167 -16.64 -14.83 -11.29
C ASP A 167 -15.49 -15.33 -10.39
N GLY A 168 -14.92 -16.51 -10.71
CA GLY A 168 -13.76 -17.09 -10.04
C GLY A 168 -12.43 -16.48 -10.48
N TYR A 169 -11.33 -16.89 -9.87
CA TYR A 169 -9.99 -16.40 -10.14
C TYR A 169 -9.09 -17.53 -10.66
N ASP A 170 -8.10 -17.20 -11.50
CA ASP A 170 -7.13 -18.17 -12.02
C ASP A 170 -5.80 -18.13 -11.26
N ALA A 171 -5.49 -17.02 -10.58
CA ALA A 171 -4.46 -17.02 -9.54
C ALA A 171 -4.69 -15.97 -8.46
N ILE A 172 -4.06 -16.18 -7.32
CA ILE A 172 -3.99 -15.19 -6.25
C ILE A 172 -2.56 -15.08 -5.73
N PHE A 173 -2.18 -13.85 -5.35
CA PHE A 173 -0.88 -13.56 -4.74
C PHE A 173 -1.06 -13.05 -3.32
N LEU A 174 -0.26 -13.54 -2.39
CA LEU A 174 -0.37 -13.20 -0.98
C LEU A 174 0.99 -12.95 -0.32
N SER A 175 0.95 -12.03 0.64
CA SER A 175 2.07 -11.70 1.51
C SER A 175 1.72 -12.06 2.94
N THR A 176 2.01 -13.29 3.35
CA THR A 176 1.60 -13.78 4.67
C THR A 176 2.25 -13.02 5.81
N HIS A 177 3.38 -12.33 5.60
CA HIS A 177 4.01 -11.46 6.61
C HIS A 177 3.15 -10.25 7.02
N LYS A 178 2.04 -9.98 6.30
CA LYS A 178 1.07 -8.93 6.64
C LYS A 178 -0.08 -9.46 7.52
N PHE A 179 -0.16 -10.76 7.75
CA PHE A 179 -1.12 -11.38 8.66
C PHE A 179 -0.62 -11.25 10.09
N LEU A 180 -1.54 -11.25 11.06
CA LEU A 180 -1.18 -11.29 12.48
C LEU A 180 -0.40 -12.58 12.78
N GLY A 181 0.84 -12.44 13.26
CA GLY A 181 1.76 -13.57 13.50
C GLY A 181 2.49 -14.09 12.25
N GLY A 182 2.22 -13.50 11.08
CA GLY A 182 2.82 -13.87 9.81
C GLY A 182 4.29 -13.49 9.56
N PRO A 183 4.90 -12.44 10.16
CA PRO A 183 6.29 -12.08 9.87
C PRO A 183 7.27 -13.28 9.93
N GLY A 184 8.06 -13.45 8.87
CA GLY A 184 8.93 -14.62 8.65
C GLY A 184 8.32 -15.75 7.81
N SER A 185 7.08 -15.62 7.34
CA SER A 185 6.42 -16.54 6.41
C SER A 185 6.75 -16.26 4.93
N PRO A 186 6.65 -17.25 4.03
CA PRO A 186 6.82 -17.08 2.60
C PRO A 186 5.69 -16.26 1.95
N GLY A 187 5.94 -15.77 0.72
CA GLY A 187 4.88 -15.39 -0.21
C GLY A 187 4.12 -16.62 -0.71
N ILE A 188 2.87 -16.43 -1.12
CA ILE A 188 2.03 -17.54 -1.58
C ILE A 188 1.48 -17.19 -2.96
N LEU A 189 1.62 -18.14 -3.89
CA LEU A 189 0.92 -18.20 -5.16
C LEU A 189 -0.01 -19.41 -5.12
N LEU A 190 -1.32 -19.20 -5.26
CA LEU A 190 -2.25 -20.26 -5.60
C LEU A 190 -2.71 -19.99 -7.03
N MET A 191 -2.59 -20.97 -7.92
CA MET A 191 -2.93 -20.80 -9.34
C MET A 191 -3.64 -22.01 -9.90
N ASN A 192 -4.53 -21.79 -10.86
CA ASN A 192 -5.12 -22.84 -11.68
C ASN A 192 -4.01 -23.48 -12.52
N LYS A 193 -3.97 -24.81 -12.58
CA LYS A 193 -2.94 -25.58 -13.28
C LYS A 193 -2.88 -25.31 -14.79
N SER A 194 -3.91 -24.72 -15.40
CA SER A 194 -3.92 -24.28 -16.81
C SER A 194 -2.92 -23.14 -17.10
N LEU A 195 -2.57 -22.34 -16.09
CA LEU A 195 -1.54 -21.29 -16.19
C LEU A 195 -0.11 -21.86 -16.20
N TYR A 196 0.08 -23.11 -15.77
CA TYR A 196 1.38 -23.77 -15.74
C TYR A 196 1.78 -24.26 -17.14
N LYS A 197 2.76 -23.59 -17.78
CA LYS A 197 3.22 -23.87 -19.15
C LYS A 197 4.49 -24.71 -19.23
N LEU A 198 5.12 -25.02 -18.10
CA LEU A 198 6.40 -25.77 -18.05
C LEU A 198 6.22 -27.30 -17.94
N LYS A 199 5.05 -27.89 -18.22
CA LYS A 199 4.84 -29.35 -18.09
C LYS A 199 5.85 -30.17 -18.90
N SER A 200 6.15 -29.72 -20.11
CA SER A 200 7.07 -30.38 -21.05
C SER A 200 8.47 -29.74 -21.05
N SER A 201 8.82 -29.00 -20.00
CA SER A 201 10.11 -28.32 -19.86
C SER A 201 10.62 -28.43 -18.42
N PRO A 202 11.90 -28.17 -18.14
CA PRO A 202 12.37 -28.09 -16.75
C PRO A 202 11.53 -27.09 -15.92
N PRO A 203 11.36 -27.33 -14.60
CA PRO A 203 10.67 -26.38 -13.72
C PRO A 203 11.34 -25.01 -13.70
N SER A 204 10.64 -24.01 -13.17
CA SER A 204 11.18 -22.65 -13.08
C SER A 204 12.49 -22.59 -12.28
N THR A 205 12.62 -23.46 -11.27
CA THR A 205 13.80 -23.59 -10.42
C THR A 205 14.19 -25.06 -10.31
N CYS A 206 15.22 -25.48 -11.06
CA CYS A 206 15.78 -26.82 -10.96
C CYS A 206 16.65 -26.95 -9.69
N GLY A 207 16.53 -28.10 -9.02
CA GLY A 207 17.35 -28.41 -7.86
C GLY A 207 17.03 -29.78 -7.25
N GLY A 208 17.72 -30.14 -6.17
CA GLY A 208 17.39 -31.33 -5.39
C GLY A 208 15.92 -31.30 -4.95
N GLY A 209 15.24 -32.45 -4.97
CA GLY A 209 13.82 -32.53 -4.63
C GLY A 209 12.83 -32.19 -5.75
N THR A 210 13.30 -31.81 -6.96
CA THR A 210 12.42 -31.56 -8.13
C THR A 210 12.35 -32.72 -9.12
N VAL A 211 13.20 -33.73 -8.94
CA VAL A 211 13.40 -34.86 -9.87
C VAL A 211 13.07 -36.19 -9.21
N THR A 212 12.57 -37.12 -10.02
CA THR A 212 12.48 -38.55 -9.70
C THR A 212 13.74 -39.29 -10.15
N TYR A 213 14.37 -38.84 -11.23
CA TYR A 213 15.58 -39.45 -11.78
C TYR A 213 16.45 -38.42 -12.51
N VAL A 214 17.76 -38.53 -12.34
CA VAL A 214 18.78 -37.77 -13.09
C VAL A 214 19.98 -38.70 -13.32
N ASN A 215 20.54 -38.66 -14.53
CA ASN A 215 21.76 -39.40 -14.87
C ASN A 215 22.91 -38.46 -15.26
N GLY A 216 24.11 -39.03 -15.41
CA GLY A 216 25.32 -38.29 -15.77
C GLY A 216 25.63 -38.23 -17.26
N PHE A 217 24.71 -38.68 -18.14
CA PHE A 217 24.99 -38.86 -19.57
C PHE A 217 24.29 -37.82 -20.45
N THR A 218 23.00 -37.55 -20.21
CA THR A 218 22.25 -36.53 -20.98
C THR A 218 21.14 -35.91 -20.16
N GLU A 219 20.94 -34.60 -20.33
CA GLU A 219 19.87 -33.86 -19.67
C GLU A 219 18.47 -34.33 -20.10
N LYS A 220 18.34 -34.90 -21.31
CA LYS A 220 17.06 -35.37 -21.88
C LYS A 220 16.43 -36.52 -21.09
N ASP A 221 17.24 -37.27 -20.35
CA ASP A 221 16.79 -38.39 -19.52
C ASP A 221 16.37 -37.94 -18.11
N THR A 222 16.46 -36.65 -17.79
CA THR A 222 16.04 -36.12 -16.49
C THR A 222 14.52 -36.22 -16.36
N LEU A 223 14.06 -36.96 -15.36
CA LEU A 223 12.66 -37.10 -15.05
C LEU A 223 12.32 -36.20 -13.87
N TYR A 224 11.49 -35.19 -14.13
CA TYR A 224 10.96 -34.27 -13.11
C TYR A 224 9.65 -34.80 -12.52
N TYR A 225 9.28 -34.36 -11.32
CA TYR A 225 7.97 -34.70 -10.75
C TYR A 225 6.82 -34.18 -11.62
N GLU A 226 5.76 -34.97 -11.75
CA GLU A 226 4.53 -34.57 -12.45
C GLU A 226 3.65 -33.64 -11.61
N ASN A 227 3.70 -33.79 -10.27
CA ASN A 227 2.98 -32.91 -9.37
C ASN A 227 3.65 -31.51 -9.36
N ILE A 228 2.93 -30.49 -9.81
CA ILE A 228 3.43 -29.10 -9.92
C ILE A 228 3.95 -28.56 -8.58
N GLU A 229 3.30 -28.87 -7.45
CA GLU A 229 3.68 -28.37 -6.13
C GLU A 229 5.03 -28.95 -5.67
N GLU A 230 5.30 -30.21 -5.98
CA GLU A 230 6.59 -30.86 -5.71
C GLU A 230 7.66 -30.40 -6.72
N ARG A 231 7.28 -30.34 -7.99
CA ARG A 231 8.15 -29.99 -9.12
C ARG A 231 8.75 -28.59 -9.01
N GLU A 232 8.01 -27.63 -8.45
CA GLU A 232 8.42 -26.23 -8.30
C GLU A 232 9.03 -25.90 -6.92
N ASN A 233 9.19 -26.90 -6.06
CA ASN A 233 9.71 -26.77 -4.70
C ASN A 233 11.16 -27.29 -4.61
N GLY A 234 12.06 -26.66 -5.38
CA GLY A 234 13.46 -27.04 -5.41
C GLY A 234 14.22 -26.71 -4.13
N GLY A 235 15.00 -27.68 -3.66
CA GLY A 235 15.79 -27.62 -2.44
C GLY A 235 14.98 -27.97 -1.20
N THR A 236 15.52 -27.62 -0.02
CA THR A 236 14.80 -27.81 1.25
C THR A 236 13.65 -26.80 1.34
N PRO A 237 12.40 -27.23 1.55
CA PRO A 237 11.26 -26.33 1.65
C PRO A 237 11.40 -25.36 2.83
N GLN A 238 10.66 -24.25 2.78
CA GLN A 238 10.57 -23.27 3.87
C GLN A 238 9.70 -23.77 5.04
N ILE A 239 10.04 -24.93 5.61
CA ILE A 239 9.27 -25.71 6.60
C ILE A 239 8.68 -24.81 7.70
N ILE A 240 9.51 -24.07 8.42
CA ILE A 240 9.09 -23.21 9.53
C ILE A 240 8.23 -22.04 9.05
N GLY A 241 8.56 -21.48 7.89
CA GLY A 241 7.80 -20.39 7.28
C GLY A 241 6.38 -20.83 6.88
N ILE A 242 6.24 -22.03 6.31
CA ILE A 242 4.95 -22.61 5.91
C ILE A 242 4.09 -22.91 7.14
N ILE A 243 4.67 -23.52 8.18
CA ILE A 243 3.95 -23.79 9.43
C ILE A 243 3.48 -22.47 10.08
N ARG A 244 4.34 -21.45 10.12
CA ARG A 244 3.99 -20.12 10.62
C ARG A 244 2.87 -19.47 9.79
N ALA A 245 2.93 -19.61 8.47
CA ALA A 245 1.86 -19.14 7.59
C ALA A 245 0.52 -19.80 7.95
N ALA A 246 0.48 -21.12 8.11
CA ALA A 246 -0.74 -21.83 8.48
C ALA A 246 -1.30 -21.38 9.84
N LEU A 247 -0.44 -21.13 10.83
CA LEU A 247 -0.87 -20.59 12.12
C LEU A 247 -1.44 -19.16 12.00
N ALA A 248 -0.86 -18.31 11.15
CA ALA A 248 -1.37 -16.96 10.89
C ALA A 248 -2.76 -17.01 10.21
N PHE A 249 -2.96 -17.94 9.26
CA PHE A 249 -4.29 -18.23 8.72
C PHE A 249 -5.24 -18.71 9.81
N TRP A 250 -4.81 -19.63 10.68
CA TRP A 250 -5.65 -20.16 11.75
C TRP A 250 -6.13 -19.08 12.73
N VAL A 251 -5.27 -18.11 13.07
CA VAL A 251 -5.68 -16.94 13.86
C VAL A 251 -6.76 -16.13 13.14
N LYS A 252 -6.59 -15.86 11.84
CA LYS A 252 -7.60 -15.15 11.03
C LYS A 252 -8.94 -15.90 10.99
N GLU A 253 -8.90 -17.21 10.73
CA GLU A 253 -10.09 -18.07 10.69
C GLU A 253 -10.80 -18.14 12.04
N TYR A 254 -10.04 -18.21 13.14
CA TYR A 254 -10.57 -18.25 14.50
C TYR A 254 -11.33 -16.97 14.87
N ILE A 255 -10.80 -15.80 14.47
CA ILE A 255 -11.44 -14.50 14.72
C ILE A 255 -12.70 -14.35 13.85
N GLY A 256 -12.64 -14.85 12.61
CA GLY A 256 -13.76 -14.87 11.68
C GLY A 256 -13.90 -13.58 10.87
N TYR A 257 -14.25 -13.73 9.59
CA TYR A 257 -14.27 -12.62 8.62
C TYR A 257 -15.31 -11.55 8.94
N GLN A 258 -16.48 -11.95 9.46
CA GLN A 258 -17.56 -11.02 9.79
C GLN A 258 -17.18 -10.06 10.92
N GLU A 259 -16.48 -10.57 11.95
CA GLU A 259 -16.04 -9.71 13.05
C GLU A 259 -14.90 -8.80 12.61
N ILE A 260 -13.96 -9.28 11.78
CA ILE A 260 -12.92 -8.44 11.18
C ILE A 260 -13.54 -7.32 10.34
N GLU A 261 -14.45 -7.65 9.43
CA GLU A 261 -15.14 -6.68 8.57
C GLU A 261 -15.88 -5.62 9.40
N LYS A 262 -16.63 -6.06 10.43
CA LYS A 262 -17.37 -5.17 11.31
C LYS A 262 -16.47 -4.19 12.05
N GLN A 263 -15.32 -4.64 12.57
CA GLN A 263 -14.37 -3.75 13.26
C GLN A 263 -13.67 -2.80 12.29
N GLU A 264 -13.18 -3.29 11.15
CA GLU A 264 -12.56 -2.44 10.11
C GLU A 264 -13.53 -1.35 9.63
N HIS A 265 -14.78 -1.74 9.35
CA HIS A 265 -15.82 -0.81 8.93
C HIS A 265 -16.12 0.23 10.01
N ARG A 266 -16.26 -0.19 11.28
CA ARG A 266 -16.46 0.71 12.40
C ARG A 266 -15.32 1.75 12.53
N TYR A 267 -14.06 1.33 12.37
CA TYR A 267 -12.93 2.23 12.47
C TYR A 267 -12.89 3.24 11.33
N ILE A 268 -13.04 2.79 10.08
CA ILE A 268 -12.95 3.71 8.95
C ILE A 268 -14.12 4.69 8.91
N GLU A 269 -15.35 4.27 9.21
CA GLU A 269 -16.50 5.17 9.26
C GLU A 269 -16.33 6.27 10.32
N ARG A 270 -15.88 5.89 11.53
CA ARG A 270 -15.61 6.85 12.60
C ARG A 270 -14.49 7.81 12.23
N ALA A 271 -13.42 7.32 11.64
CA ALA A 271 -12.29 8.15 11.22
C ALA A 271 -12.71 9.15 10.13
N LEU A 272 -13.42 8.70 9.09
CA LEU A 272 -13.94 9.57 8.03
C LEU A 272 -14.92 10.61 8.58
N LYS A 273 -15.90 10.19 9.38
CA LYS A 273 -16.88 11.09 10.01
C LYS A 273 -16.21 12.18 10.86
N ARG A 274 -15.11 11.84 11.54
CA ARG A 274 -14.38 12.76 12.42
C ARG A 274 -13.48 13.72 11.64
N LEU A 275 -12.76 13.23 10.63
CA LEU A 275 -11.69 13.99 9.96
C LEU A 275 -12.15 14.75 8.71
N LEU A 276 -13.19 14.29 8.00
CA LEU A 276 -13.66 14.96 6.78
C LEU A 276 -14.08 16.44 6.98
N PRO A 277 -14.71 16.83 8.11
CA PRO A 277 -15.03 18.24 8.35
C PRO A 277 -13.80 19.13 8.59
N ASN A 278 -12.62 18.55 8.88
CA ASN A 278 -11.43 19.32 9.19
C ASN A 278 -10.82 19.92 7.92
N ARG A 279 -10.91 21.25 7.78
CA ARG A 279 -10.37 21.97 6.60
C ARG A 279 -8.86 21.88 6.47
N SER A 280 -8.08 21.55 7.49
CA SER A 280 -6.64 21.37 7.33
C SER A 280 -6.27 19.97 6.83
N ILE A 281 -7.20 19.02 6.79
CA ILE A 281 -6.95 17.63 6.36
C ILE A 281 -7.62 17.40 5.01
N SER A 282 -6.93 16.70 4.11
CA SER A 282 -7.53 16.15 2.90
C SER A 282 -7.27 14.66 2.85
N ILE A 283 -8.35 13.87 2.81
CA ILE A 283 -8.30 12.42 2.67
C ILE A 283 -8.14 12.08 1.19
N LEU A 284 -7.29 11.09 0.87
CA LEU A 284 -7.06 10.64 -0.50
C LEU A 284 -7.99 9.48 -0.90
N GLY A 285 -8.37 9.48 -2.18
CA GLY A 285 -9.31 8.54 -2.79
C GLY A 285 -10.77 8.78 -2.38
N SER A 286 -11.70 8.03 -3.00
CA SER A 286 -13.15 8.15 -2.73
C SER A 286 -13.53 7.91 -1.27
N THR A 287 -14.19 8.88 -0.67
CA THR A 287 -14.64 8.84 0.74
C THR A 287 -15.99 8.17 0.92
N SER A 288 -16.68 7.82 -0.17
CA SER A 288 -17.99 7.16 -0.18
C SER A 288 -17.90 5.67 -0.54
N THR A 289 -16.81 5.22 -1.16
CA THR A 289 -16.63 3.82 -1.54
C THR A 289 -16.20 2.96 -0.34
N LYS A 290 -16.69 1.71 -0.29
CA LYS A 290 -16.24 0.69 0.65
C LYS A 290 -14.72 0.55 0.60
N ARG A 291 -14.08 0.65 1.77
CA ARG A 291 -12.63 0.56 1.91
C ARG A 291 -12.23 -0.13 3.22
N GLN A 292 -11.01 -0.66 3.24
CA GLN A 292 -10.31 -1.06 4.46
C GLN A 292 -10.02 0.14 5.34
N ALA A 293 -9.68 -0.11 6.61
CA ALA A 293 -9.33 0.94 7.56
C ALA A 293 -7.92 1.51 7.32
N ILE A 294 -7.62 1.85 6.06
CA ILE A 294 -6.42 2.53 5.59
C ILE A 294 -6.80 3.98 5.31
N LEU A 295 -6.11 4.91 5.99
CA LEU A 295 -6.22 6.34 5.74
C LEU A 295 -4.93 6.86 5.14
N SER A 296 -4.99 7.34 3.90
CA SER A 296 -3.97 8.22 3.32
C SER A 296 -4.51 9.64 3.31
N PHE A 297 -3.71 10.60 3.78
CA PHE A 297 -4.14 11.98 3.96
C PHE A 297 -2.99 12.97 3.83
N ILE A 298 -3.36 14.20 3.51
CA ILE A 298 -2.47 15.38 3.45
C ILE A 298 -2.93 16.35 4.52
N ILE A 299 -1.97 16.94 5.24
CA ILE A 299 -2.23 18.04 6.18
C ILE A 299 -1.74 19.34 5.54
N TYR A 300 -2.61 20.33 5.45
CA TYR A 300 -2.32 21.66 4.94
C TYR A 300 -1.87 22.60 6.05
N SER A 301 -0.87 23.41 5.74
CA SER A 301 -0.51 24.55 6.58
C SER A 301 -1.52 25.70 6.39
N SER A 302 -1.53 26.64 7.33
CA SER A 302 -2.39 27.83 7.32
C SER A 302 -1.57 29.11 7.21
N THR A 303 -2.16 30.15 6.62
CA THR A 303 -1.57 31.50 6.51
C THR A 303 -2.58 32.59 6.85
N ASN A 304 -2.07 33.73 7.33
CA ASN A 304 -2.85 34.92 7.68
C ASN A 304 -2.95 35.95 6.54
N ASN A 305 -2.27 35.74 5.41
CA ASN A 305 -2.31 36.68 4.30
C ASN A 305 -3.51 36.39 3.39
N SER A 306 -4.45 37.33 3.35
CA SER A 306 -5.37 37.48 2.23
C SER A 306 -4.57 38.01 1.03
N LEU A 307 -3.94 37.13 0.27
CA LEU A 307 -3.43 37.45 -1.07
C LEU A 307 -4.07 36.50 -2.10
N PRO A 308 -4.56 37.05 -3.23
CA PRO A 308 -5.15 36.26 -4.28
C PRO A 308 -4.04 35.60 -5.08
N ASN A 309 -3.96 34.27 -5.04
CA ASN A 309 -3.58 33.44 -6.18
C ASN A 309 -3.77 31.97 -5.79
N CYS A 310 -4.94 31.48 -6.19
CA CYS A 310 -5.47 30.16 -5.97
C CYS A 310 -4.66 29.10 -6.72
N ILE A 311 -4.37 27.98 -6.07
CA ILE A 311 -4.21 26.66 -6.75
C ILE A 311 -5.29 25.67 -6.23
N THR A 312 -6.32 26.16 -5.54
CA THR A 312 -7.33 25.28 -4.89
C THR A 312 -8.72 25.26 -5.51
N ASP A 313 -8.97 25.93 -6.64
CA ASP A 313 -10.31 25.94 -7.28
C ASP A 313 -10.51 24.85 -8.35
N MET A 314 -9.82 23.71 -8.22
CA MET A 314 -10.06 22.52 -9.08
C MET A 314 -10.73 21.35 -8.34
N LEU A 315 -11.16 21.54 -7.07
CA LEU A 315 -11.70 20.46 -6.23
C LEU A 315 -13.04 20.82 -5.54
N GLY A 316 -14.07 21.21 -6.31
CA GLY A 316 -15.42 21.45 -5.77
C GLY A 316 -16.54 21.23 -6.78
N ASN A 317 -17.46 20.31 -6.47
CA ASN A 317 -18.70 20.03 -7.19
C ASN A 317 -19.75 21.15 -6.90
N PRO A 318 -20.49 21.71 -7.88
CA PRO A 318 -21.15 23.02 -7.72
C PRO A 318 -22.46 23.08 -6.91
N ASN A 319 -23.00 21.99 -6.36
CA ASN A 319 -24.39 21.98 -5.88
C ASN A 319 -24.55 21.52 -4.43
N SER A 320 -24.41 22.44 -3.47
CA SER A 320 -25.22 22.44 -2.23
C SER A 320 -24.96 23.71 -1.41
N ARG A 321 -25.70 24.79 -1.69
CA ARG A 321 -25.89 25.90 -0.75
C ARG A 321 -27.18 25.64 0.01
N GLU A 322 -27.10 25.21 1.27
CA GLU A 322 -28.08 25.64 2.27
C GLU A 322 -27.56 25.55 3.71
N LYS A 323 -27.92 26.58 4.47
CA LYS A 323 -27.35 26.99 5.76
C LYS A 323 -27.87 26.12 6.91
N VAL A 324 -26.96 25.61 7.73
CA VAL A 324 -27.21 25.37 9.16
C VAL A 324 -26.05 25.93 9.97
N LYS A 325 -26.26 27.11 10.58
CA LYS A 325 -25.37 27.69 11.59
C LYS A 325 -25.41 26.82 12.84
N LYS A 326 -24.37 26.00 13.06
CA LYS A 326 -24.10 25.36 14.35
C LYS A 326 -22.76 25.83 14.88
N LEU A 327 -22.77 26.11 16.17
CA LEU A 327 -21.71 26.64 17.01
C LEU A 327 -20.44 25.76 16.93
N TYR A 328 -19.42 26.20 16.19
CA TYR A 328 -18.11 25.55 16.16
C TYR A 328 -17.00 26.61 16.33
N MET A 329 -16.01 26.31 17.18
CA MET A 329 -14.91 27.20 17.58
C MET A 329 -13.91 27.60 16.45
N TRP A 330 -14.18 27.27 15.18
CA TRP A 330 -13.21 27.45 14.07
C TRP A 330 -13.48 28.66 13.17
N GLU A 331 -14.60 29.38 13.33
CA GLU A 331 -14.86 30.63 12.58
C GLU A 331 -13.97 31.81 13.02
N GLU A 332 -13.22 31.69 14.12
CA GLU A 332 -12.46 32.81 14.70
C GLU A 332 -11.09 33.10 14.04
N THR A 333 -10.58 32.31 13.07
CA THR A 333 -9.16 32.46 12.66
C THR A 333 -8.88 32.99 11.25
N GLY A 334 -9.88 33.14 10.36
CA GLY A 334 -9.69 33.82 9.07
C GLY A 334 -8.55 33.30 8.17
N SER A 335 -8.05 32.09 8.41
CA SER A 335 -6.83 31.58 7.77
C SER A 335 -7.13 30.73 6.53
N MET A 336 -6.36 30.93 5.46
CA MET A 336 -6.49 30.19 4.20
C MET A 336 -5.51 29.01 4.14
N ARG A 337 -5.90 27.92 3.44
CA ARG A 337 -5.00 26.79 3.14
C ARG A 337 -3.78 27.31 2.36
N ALA A 338 -2.59 26.93 2.80
CA ALA A 338 -1.33 27.16 2.09
C ALA A 338 -0.73 25.83 1.62
N LYS A 339 0.58 25.78 1.37
CA LYS A 339 1.27 24.55 0.97
C LYS A 339 1.03 23.41 2.00
N PRO A 340 0.94 22.15 1.56
CA PRO A 340 0.86 20.99 2.45
C PRO A 340 2.12 20.84 3.29
N LEU A 341 1.99 20.21 4.45
CA LEU A 341 3.10 19.67 5.21
C LEU A 341 3.62 18.42 4.50
N HIS A 342 4.94 18.23 4.48
CA HIS A 342 5.56 17.06 3.86
C HIS A 342 5.11 15.77 4.56
N GLY A 343 4.72 14.73 3.80
CA GLY A 343 4.22 13.47 4.37
C GLY A 343 5.17 12.82 5.38
N PRO A 344 6.47 12.67 5.06
CA PRO A 344 7.50 12.26 6.02
C PRO A 344 7.65 13.16 7.25
N PHE A 345 7.40 14.46 7.14
CA PHE A 345 7.42 15.36 8.30
C PHE A 345 6.26 15.06 9.25
N VAL A 346 5.04 14.93 8.72
CA VAL A 346 3.85 14.57 9.51
C VAL A 346 4.04 13.19 10.16
N ALA A 347 4.66 12.23 9.45
CA ALA A 347 4.99 10.93 10.03
C ALA A 347 6.03 11.03 11.16
N ALA A 348 7.05 11.89 11.02
CA ALA A 348 8.01 12.17 12.09
C ALA A 348 7.32 12.80 13.31
N LEU A 349 6.42 13.78 13.13
CA LEU A 349 5.65 14.36 14.23
C LEU A 349 4.77 13.32 14.95
N LEU A 350 4.12 12.42 14.22
CA LEU A 350 3.35 11.32 14.81
C LEU A 350 4.23 10.39 15.67
N SER A 351 5.42 10.08 15.19
CA SER A 351 6.38 9.24 15.91
C SER A 351 6.93 9.96 17.15
N ASP A 352 7.49 11.15 16.98
CA ASP A 352 8.26 11.85 18.00
C ASP A 352 7.38 12.42 19.12
N LEU A 353 6.18 12.91 18.79
CA LEU A 353 5.29 13.53 19.77
C LEU A 353 4.32 12.53 20.42
N PHE A 354 3.94 11.46 19.69
CA PHE A 354 2.84 10.59 20.09
C PHE A 354 3.20 9.10 20.11
N GLY A 355 4.39 8.71 19.66
CA GLY A 355 4.76 7.29 19.53
C GLY A 355 3.92 6.53 18.50
N VAL A 356 3.27 7.24 17.57
CA VAL A 356 2.41 6.65 16.53
C VAL A 356 3.23 6.44 15.27
N GLN A 357 3.40 5.19 14.87
CA GLN A 357 4.09 4.86 13.63
C GLN A 357 3.17 5.07 12.42
N ALA A 358 3.58 5.95 11.52
CA ALA A 358 2.92 6.21 10.24
C ALA A 358 3.92 6.04 9.09
N ARG A 359 3.41 6.02 7.85
CA ARG A 359 4.26 6.00 6.64
C ARG A 359 4.11 7.31 5.87
N GLY A 360 5.22 7.98 5.58
CA GLY A 360 5.27 9.14 4.68
C GLY A 360 5.78 8.76 3.29
N GLY A 361 5.18 9.32 2.23
CA GLY A 361 5.61 9.15 0.83
C GLY A 361 4.54 8.53 -0.07
N CYS A 362 4.94 8.01 -1.24
CA CYS A 362 4.02 7.50 -2.29
C CYS A 362 3.60 6.02 -2.16
N SER A 363 3.86 5.35 -1.03
CA SER A 363 3.42 3.96 -0.75
C SER A 363 3.69 2.92 -1.87
N CYS A 364 4.78 3.06 -2.63
CA CYS A 364 5.11 2.17 -3.75
C CYS A 364 3.99 2.05 -4.81
N ALA A 365 3.26 3.15 -5.02
CA ALA A 365 2.17 3.27 -6.00
C ALA A 365 2.30 4.60 -6.75
N GLY A 366 3.48 4.84 -7.33
CA GLY A 366 3.85 6.11 -7.98
C GLY A 366 2.84 6.62 -9.02
N PRO A 367 2.43 5.79 -10.01
CA PRO A 367 1.42 6.21 -10.99
C PRO A 367 0.08 6.60 -10.37
N TYR A 368 -0.39 5.84 -9.37
CA TYR A 368 -1.60 6.21 -8.64
C TYR A 368 -1.40 7.52 -7.85
N GLY A 369 -0.23 7.70 -7.24
CA GLY A 369 0.17 8.94 -6.59
C GLY A 369 0.13 10.15 -7.52
N HIS A 370 0.53 10.00 -8.79
CA HIS A 370 0.41 11.08 -9.77
C HIS A 370 -1.05 11.50 -9.98
N LYS A 371 -1.97 10.53 -10.08
CA LYS A 371 -3.41 10.82 -10.20
C LYS A 371 -3.98 11.46 -8.94
N LEU A 372 -3.65 10.94 -7.76
CA LEU A 372 -4.13 11.48 -6.47
C LEU A 372 -3.62 12.89 -6.17
N LEU A 373 -2.44 13.26 -6.69
CA LEU A 373 -1.80 14.55 -6.45
C LEU A 373 -1.87 15.48 -7.67
N ASN A 374 -2.61 15.09 -8.72
CA ASN A 374 -2.73 15.84 -9.99
C ASN A 374 -1.37 16.22 -10.61
N ILE A 375 -0.43 15.28 -10.62
CA ILE A 375 0.90 15.46 -11.21
C ILE A 375 0.81 15.07 -12.69
N ASP A 376 1.03 16.05 -13.56
CA ASP A 376 1.12 15.86 -15.00
C ASP A 376 2.52 15.35 -15.44
N GLU A 377 2.67 15.09 -16.73
CA GLU A 377 3.92 14.58 -17.30
C GLU A 377 5.08 15.56 -17.13
N ALA A 378 4.85 16.86 -17.34
CA ALA A 378 5.89 17.88 -17.23
C ALA A 378 6.45 17.96 -15.79
N CYS A 379 5.55 18.02 -14.80
CA CYS A 379 5.90 17.99 -13.38
C CYS A 379 6.62 16.67 -13.01
N SER A 380 6.15 15.53 -13.52
CA SER A 380 6.79 14.23 -13.30
C SER A 380 8.22 14.18 -13.84
N GLN A 381 8.47 14.70 -15.05
CA GLN A 381 9.82 14.76 -15.63
C GLN A 381 10.73 15.74 -14.87
N ALA A 382 10.18 16.83 -14.35
CA ALA A 382 10.92 17.76 -13.51
C ALA A 382 11.35 17.08 -12.18
N TYR A 383 10.46 16.32 -11.55
CA TYR A 383 10.83 15.47 -10.40
C TYR A 383 11.91 14.47 -10.75
N ARG A 384 11.77 13.73 -11.86
CA ARG A 384 12.79 12.76 -12.32
C ARG A 384 14.15 13.44 -12.50
N THR A 385 14.18 14.61 -13.12
CA THR A 385 15.42 15.36 -13.38
C THR A 385 16.12 15.77 -12.08
N ALA A 386 15.37 16.29 -11.11
CA ALA A 386 15.95 16.69 -9.83
C ALA A 386 16.33 15.48 -8.95
N ILE A 387 15.56 14.38 -8.98
CA ILE A 387 15.94 13.11 -8.34
C ILE A 387 17.24 12.56 -8.94
N ALA A 388 17.42 12.63 -10.26
CA ALA A 388 18.64 12.20 -10.93
C ALA A 388 19.88 13.03 -10.53
N LYS A 389 19.67 14.28 -10.08
CA LYS A 389 20.72 15.13 -9.47
C LYS A 389 20.96 14.83 -7.99
N GLY A 390 20.28 13.83 -7.43
CA GLY A 390 20.40 13.38 -6.04
C GLY A 390 19.49 14.12 -5.05
N TYR A 391 18.43 14.78 -5.51
CA TYR A 391 17.48 15.48 -4.65
C TYR A 391 16.20 14.65 -4.43
N GLU A 392 16.30 13.53 -3.73
CA GLU A 392 15.15 12.64 -3.55
C GLU A 392 14.05 13.22 -2.65
N GLY A 393 14.39 14.21 -1.81
CA GLY A 393 13.45 14.81 -0.86
C GLY A 393 12.33 15.62 -1.50
N ILE A 394 12.43 15.96 -2.79
CA ILE A 394 11.36 16.64 -3.51
C ILE A 394 10.17 15.73 -3.82
N LYS A 395 10.33 14.40 -3.66
CA LYS A 395 9.30 13.41 -3.98
C LYS A 395 8.00 13.82 -3.27
N PRO A 396 6.92 14.07 -4.02
CA PRO A 396 5.65 14.40 -3.40
C PRO A 396 5.11 13.17 -2.66
N GLY A 397 4.07 13.35 -1.85
CA GLY A 397 3.47 12.23 -1.14
C GLY A 397 2.50 12.66 -0.07
N TRP A 398 2.09 11.69 0.73
CA TRP A 398 1.11 11.86 1.81
C TRP A 398 1.58 11.12 3.06
N THR A 399 0.81 11.22 4.13
CA THR A 399 0.96 10.36 5.30
C THR A 399 -0.13 9.30 5.29
N ARG A 400 0.23 8.08 5.68
CA ARG A 400 -0.69 6.96 5.78
C ARG A 400 -0.66 6.32 7.16
N VAL A 401 -1.84 6.07 7.71
CA VAL A 401 -2.09 5.25 8.90
C VAL A 401 -3.07 4.14 8.56
N SER A 402 -3.08 3.08 9.37
CA SER A 402 -4.03 1.97 9.25
C SER A 402 -4.54 1.58 10.63
N PHE A 403 -5.81 1.23 10.73
CA PHE A 403 -6.47 0.85 11.98
C PHE A 403 -6.79 -0.66 11.96
N PRO A 404 -5.84 -1.54 12.31
CA PRO A 404 -6.09 -2.97 12.28
C PRO A 404 -7.23 -3.35 13.24
N TYR A 405 -8.06 -4.32 12.84
CA TYR A 405 -9.17 -4.85 13.64
C TYR A 405 -8.82 -5.28 15.08
N TYR A 406 -7.57 -5.61 15.37
CA TYR A 406 -7.09 -5.99 16.70
C TYR A 406 -6.57 -4.81 17.55
N MET A 407 -6.70 -3.56 17.07
CA MET A 407 -6.42 -2.34 17.82
C MET A 407 -7.52 -2.08 18.86
N SER A 408 -7.17 -1.44 19.98
CA SER A 408 -8.15 -0.99 20.98
C SER A 408 -8.86 0.31 20.58
N ASN A 409 -10.04 0.56 21.14
CA ASN A 409 -10.75 1.83 20.89
C ASN A 409 -9.97 3.04 21.42
N GLU A 410 -9.23 2.86 22.51
CA GLU A 410 -8.44 3.90 23.16
C GLU A 410 -7.25 4.32 22.30
N GLU A 411 -6.56 3.38 21.66
CA GLU A 411 -5.49 3.66 20.68
C GLU A 411 -6.06 4.32 19.43
N PHE A 412 -7.19 3.83 18.91
CA PHE A 412 -7.87 4.44 17.77
C PHE A 412 -8.21 5.92 18.02
N GLU A 413 -8.84 6.22 19.16
CA GLU A 413 -9.20 7.60 19.55
C GLU A 413 -7.96 8.48 19.79
N PHE A 414 -6.89 7.91 20.34
CA PHE A 414 -5.64 8.63 20.52
C PHE A 414 -5.00 9.01 19.19
N ILE A 415 -4.96 8.10 18.21
CA ILE A 415 -4.44 8.39 16.87
C ILE A 415 -5.24 9.50 16.20
N LEU A 416 -6.58 9.47 16.26
CA LEU A 416 -7.41 10.55 15.70
C LEU A 416 -7.09 11.92 16.34
N LYS A 417 -6.96 11.97 17.68
CA LYS A 417 -6.57 13.20 18.38
C LYS A 417 -5.17 13.69 17.99
N ALA A 418 -4.22 12.78 17.77
CA ALA A 418 -2.89 13.13 17.30
C ALA A 418 -2.92 13.72 15.88
N LEU A 419 -3.74 13.17 14.98
CA LEU A 419 -3.94 13.71 13.64
C LEU A 419 -4.56 15.12 13.67
N GLU A 420 -5.58 15.32 14.49
CA GLU A 420 -6.19 16.64 14.71
C GLU A 420 -5.20 17.64 15.29
N PHE A 421 -4.39 17.21 16.27
CA PHE A 421 -3.33 18.05 16.83
C PHE A 421 -2.34 18.50 15.74
N ILE A 422 -1.89 17.59 14.89
CA ILE A 422 -0.93 17.97 13.83
C ILE A 422 -1.61 18.86 12.78
N ALA A 423 -2.90 18.68 12.52
CA ALA A 423 -3.67 19.56 11.64
C ALA A 423 -3.75 21.00 12.18
N ASP A 424 -3.84 21.16 13.50
CA ASP A 424 -3.96 22.48 14.16
C ASP A 424 -2.60 23.13 14.46
N TYR A 425 -1.61 22.34 14.86
CA TYR A 425 -0.34 22.82 15.42
C TYR A 425 0.89 22.38 14.63
N GLY A 426 0.78 21.40 13.72
CA GLY A 426 1.92 20.73 13.09
C GLY A 426 2.88 21.68 12.38
N GLN A 427 2.38 22.71 11.70
CA GLN A 427 3.24 23.70 11.05
C GLN A 427 4.17 24.42 12.04
N ARG A 428 3.75 24.61 13.29
CA ARG A 428 4.53 25.33 14.31
C ARG A 428 5.82 24.61 14.67
N PHE A 429 5.89 23.30 14.42
CA PHE A 429 7.06 22.47 14.71
C PHE A 429 8.14 22.53 13.62
N LEU A 430 7.87 23.10 12.44
CA LEU A 430 8.86 23.23 11.37
C LEU A 430 10.21 23.83 11.83
N PRO A 431 10.24 24.88 12.69
CA PRO A 431 11.48 25.39 13.25
C PRO A 431 12.31 24.34 13.96
N LEU A 432 11.71 23.36 14.66
CA LEU A 432 12.42 22.36 15.46
C LEU A 432 12.99 21.20 14.64
N TYR A 433 12.72 21.12 13.34
CA TYR A 433 13.20 20.02 12.50
C TYR A 433 14.14 20.50 11.41
N ALA A 434 15.10 19.66 11.05
CA ALA A 434 15.95 19.81 9.87
C ALA A 434 15.40 18.92 8.74
N PHE A 435 15.25 19.49 7.55
CA PHE A 435 14.88 18.75 6.35
C PHE A 435 16.11 18.44 5.52
N ASN A 436 16.28 17.18 5.15
CA ASN A 436 17.33 16.75 4.25
C ASN A 436 16.77 16.58 2.83
N LEU A 437 17.13 17.50 1.94
CA LEU A 437 16.66 17.51 0.56
C LEU A 437 17.20 16.36 -0.28
N ARG A 438 18.32 15.74 0.11
CA ARG A 438 18.93 14.62 -0.62
C ARG A 438 18.14 13.33 -0.48
N ASN A 439 17.55 13.07 0.69
CA ASN A 439 16.86 11.80 1.00
C ASN A 439 15.41 11.96 1.49
N GLY A 440 14.95 13.19 1.73
CA GLY A 440 13.60 13.49 2.20
C GLY A 440 13.35 13.32 3.70
N SER A 441 14.39 13.04 4.50
CA SER A 441 14.24 12.80 5.94
C SER A 441 14.04 14.08 6.72
N TRP A 442 13.25 13.99 7.79
CA TRP A 442 13.06 15.06 8.79
C TRP A 442 13.65 14.59 10.12
N THR A 443 14.55 15.40 10.69
CA THR A 443 15.23 15.07 11.94
C THR A 443 15.00 16.18 12.97
N LEU A 444 14.61 15.79 14.18
CA LEU A 444 14.45 16.73 15.29
C LEU A 444 15.80 17.36 15.65
N LYS A 445 15.83 18.68 15.80
CA LYS A 445 16.98 19.44 16.28
C LYS A 445 16.93 19.48 17.81
N GLU A 446 17.50 18.46 18.44
CA GLU A 446 17.47 18.29 19.91
C GLU A 446 17.95 19.52 20.67
N LYS A 447 18.98 20.20 20.15
CA LYS A 447 19.50 21.44 20.74
C LYS A 447 18.43 22.53 20.80
N GLU A 448 17.71 22.77 19.71
CA GLU A 448 16.69 23.83 19.66
C GLU A 448 15.49 23.50 20.54
N LEU A 449 15.10 22.22 20.62
CA LEU A 449 14.08 21.77 21.55
C LEU A 449 14.53 21.94 23.01
N THR A 450 15.79 21.62 23.31
CA THR A 450 16.40 21.82 24.64
C THR A 450 16.44 23.29 25.03
N ASP A 451 16.84 24.16 24.09
CA ASP A 451 16.90 25.60 24.29
C ASP A 451 15.50 26.20 24.50
N LEU A 452 14.48 25.69 23.79
CA LEU A 452 13.08 26.10 23.93
C LEU A 452 12.48 25.73 25.29
N LEU A 453 12.75 24.51 25.78
CA LEU A 453 12.19 24.00 27.03
C LEU A 453 13.00 24.44 28.27
N GLY A 454 14.30 24.69 28.09
CA GLY A 454 15.28 24.76 29.17
C GLY A 454 15.71 23.35 29.63
N LYS A 455 16.98 23.20 30.02
CA LYS A 455 17.61 21.90 30.33
C LYS A 455 16.85 21.05 31.36
N GLU A 456 16.28 21.68 32.39
CA GLU A 456 15.52 20.97 33.44
C GLU A 456 14.18 20.42 32.92
N ASN A 457 13.47 21.17 32.08
CA ASN A 457 12.20 20.72 31.50
C ASN A 457 12.39 19.73 30.35
N TYR A 458 13.53 19.77 29.65
CA TYR A 458 13.83 18.81 28.57
C TYR A 458 13.94 17.38 29.11
N SER A 459 14.69 17.18 30.20
CA SER A 459 14.83 15.89 30.88
C SER A 459 13.49 15.35 31.43
N ALA A 460 12.59 16.25 31.83
CA ALA A 460 11.24 15.93 32.28
C ALA A 460 10.22 15.76 31.14
N SER A 461 10.59 16.09 29.90
CA SER A 461 9.69 15.98 28.74
C SER A 461 9.57 14.52 28.30
N HIS A 462 8.35 14.08 28.02
CA HIS A 462 8.05 12.68 27.69
C HIS A 462 8.53 12.25 26.30
N ILE A 463 9.19 13.14 25.55
CA ILE A 463 9.70 12.87 24.19
C ILE A 463 10.71 11.70 24.19
N PHE A 464 11.34 11.40 25.34
CA PHE A 464 12.29 10.28 25.47
C PHE A 464 12.05 9.32 26.63
N ALA A 465 10.98 9.48 27.42
CA ALA A 465 10.78 8.68 28.62
C ALA A 465 9.54 7.78 28.51
N PHE A 466 9.76 6.46 28.47
CA PHE A 466 9.19 5.44 29.39
C PHE A 466 9.20 4.03 28.76
N LYS A 467 10.08 3.17 29.29
CA LYS A 467 9.87 1.72 29.37
C LYS A 467 9.13 1.46 30.67
N ASN A 468 7.95 0.82 30.64
CA ASN A 468 7.44 0.16 31.84
C ASN A 468 6.62 -1.09 31.51
N GLN A 469 7.00 -2.18 32.17
CA GLN A 469 6.30 -3.46 32.21
C GLN A 469 5.31 -3.42 33.40
N CYS A 470 4.02 -3.54 33.13
CA CYS A 470 3.01 -3.85 34.15
C CYS A 470 2.30 -5.15 33.78
N THR A 471 1.80 -5.90 34.76
CA THR A 471 1.27 -7.26 34.58
C THR A 471 -0.26 -7.37 34.76
N ASN A 472 -0.96 -6.34 35.23
CA ASN A 472 -2.43 -6.34 35.44
C ASN A 472 -3.18 -5.57 34.31
N ALA A 473 -4.30 -6.09 33.81
CA ALA A 473 -5.02 -5.58 32.63
C ALA A 473 -5.73 -4.23 32.84
N GLU A 474 -6.43 -4.03 33.95
CA GLU A 474 -7.11 -2.75 34.24
C GLU A 474 -6.12 -1.63 34.53
N ALA A 475 -5.06 -1.94 35.29
CA ALA A 475 -3.95 -1.02 35.53
C ALA A 475 -3.20 -0.67 34.24
N LYS A 476 -3.07 -1.61 33.29
CA LYS A 476 -2.51 -1.36 31.96
C LYS A 476 -3.36 -0.36 31.17
N LEU A 477 -4.68 -0.51 31.15
CA LEU A 477 -5.56 0.41 30.41
C LEU A 477 -5.50 1.82 30.99
N ALA A 478 -5.59 1.95 32.31
CA ALA A 478 -5.45 3.24 33.00
C ALA A 478 -4.08 3.89 32.73
N ALA A 479 -3.01 3.09 32.73
CA ALA A 479 -1.67 3.55 32.39
C ALA A 479 -1.56 4.01 30.92
N ILE A 480 -2.18 3.30 29.97
CA ILE A 480 -2.22 3.68 28.55
C ILE A 480 -2.94 5.01 28.36
N VAL A 481 -4.12 5.16 28.96
CA VAL A 481 -4.91 6.41 28.87
C VAL A 481 -4.15 7.59 29.48
N TYR A 482 -3.53 7.39 30.64
CA TYR A 482 -2.69 8.41 31.27
C TYR A 482 -1.49 8.80 30.38
N LYS A 483 -0.82 7.81 29.78
CA LYS A 483 0.28 8.01 28.84
C LYS A 483 -0.15 8.83 27.61
N HIS A 484 -1.26 8.45 26.97
CA HIS A 484 -1.82 9.17 25.82
C HIS A 484 -2.15 10.63 26.16
N LYS A 485 -2.73 10.87 27.35
CA LYS A 485 -3.00 12.23 27.83
C LYS A 485 -1.71 13.03 28.02
N SER A 486 -0.69 12.42 28.62
CA SER A 486 0.61 13.07 28.84
C SER A 486 1.28 13.51 27.53
N TYR A 487 1.21 12.68 26.48
CA TYR A 487 1.72 13.03 25.15
C TYR A 487 1.01 14.25 24.55
N LEU A 488 -0.33 14.27 24.58
CA LEU A 488 -1.11 15.40 24.07
C LEU A 488 -0.82 16.70 24.82
N GLU A 489 -0.76 16.67 26.15
CA GLU A 489 -0.46 17.86 26.96
C GLU A 489 0.97 18.36 26.74
N SER A 490 1.94 17.46 26.64
CA SER A 490 3.34 17.81 26.36
C SER A 490 3.49 18.45 24.98
N ALA A 491 2.89 17.84 23.95
CA ALA A 491 2.90 18.39 22.60
C ALA A 491 2.24 19.76 22.55
N LYS A 492 1.11 19.94 23.23
CA LYS A 492 0.41 21.23 23.32
C LYS A 492 1.22 22.31 24.03
N ARG A 493 1.93 21.96 25.12
CA ARG A 493 2.85 22.89 25.80
C ARG A 493 3.94 23.38 24.84
N ILE A 494 4.57 22.48 24.08
CA ILE A 494 5.61 22.83 23.10
C ILE A 494 5.03 23.71 21.98
N ALA A 495 3.87 23.33 21.42
CA ALA A 495 3.22 24.08 20.35
C ALA A 495 2.83 25.52 20.74
N ASN A 496 2.56 25.76 22.03
CA ASN A 496 2.24 27.09 22.56
C ASN A 496 3.48 27.98 22.74
N LEU A 497 4.68 27.39 22.85
CA LEU A 497 5.94 28.13 22.89
C LEU A 497 6.45 28.49 21.48
N LEU A 498 5.92 27.83 20.46
CA LEU A 498 6.34 27.99 19.06
C LEU A 498 5.49 29.05 18.33
N PRO A 499 6.07 29.78 17.36
CA PRO A 499 5.34 30.76 16.57
C PRO A 499 4.21 30.09 15.79
N LYS A 500 3.02 30.71 15.81
CA LYS A 500 1.83 30.19 15.09
C LYS A 500 2.06 30.07 13.58
N PHE A 501 2.80 31.02 13.01
CA PHE A 501 3.17 31.06 11.59
C PHE A 501 4.69 31.19 11.47
N PRO A 502 5.44 30.08 11.46
CA PRO A 502 6.87 30.16 11.27
C PRO A 502 7.21 30.67 9.86
N PRO A 503 8.31 31.42 9.72
CA PRO A 503 8.75 31.93 8.42
C PRO A 503 9.07 30.77 7.47
N GLU A 504 8.85 30.98 6.17
CA GLU A 504 9.22 30.01 5.13
C GLU A 504 10.74 29.91 5.06
N ARG A 505 11.27 28.68 5.07
CA ARG A 505 12.71 28.49 4.90
C ARG A 505 13.11 28.57 3.44
N VAL A 506 14.19 29.28 3.19
CA VAL A 506 14.86 29.27 1.88
C VAL A 506 15.91 28.17 1.90
N LEU A 507 15.80 27.21 0.98
CA LEU A 507 16.87 26.25 0.74
C LEU A 507 17.93 26.92 -0.13
N HIS A 508 19.19 26.85 0.26
CA HIS A 508 20.32 27.46 -0.46
C HIS A 508 20.88 26.55 -1.58
N GLU A 509 20.10 25.57 -2.05
CA GLU A 509 20.49 24.65 -3.12
C GLU A 509 19.86 25.07 -4.45
N ASP A 510 20.52 24.75 -5.58
CA ASP A 510 20.07 25.06 -6.96
C ASP A 510 18.85 24.21 -7.39
N ILE A 511 17.75 24.33 -6.65
CA ILE A 511 16.47 23.70 -6.99
C ILE A 511 15.42 24.78 -7.26
N GLU A 512 14.69 24.61 -8.35
CA GLU A 512 13.52 25.44 -8.67
C GLU A 512 12.48 25.35 -7.55
N SER A 513 12.12 26.49 -6.97
CA SER A 513 11.18 26.58 -5.85
C SER A 513 9.78 26.03 -6.18
N SER A 514 9.41 25.99 -7.46
CA SER A 514 8.18 25.39 -7.99
C SER A 514 8.08 23.88 -7.74
N LEU A 515 9.21 23.18 -7.61
CA LEU A 515 9.25 21.74 -7.33
C LEU A 515 8.97 21.40 -5.87
N LEU A 516 9.09 22.38 -4.97
CA LEU A 516 8.78 22.23 -3.56
C LEU A 516 7.28 22.46 -3.34
N THR A 517 6.51 21.40 -3.58
CA THR A 517 5.04 21.40 -3.44
C THR A 517 4.56 21.35 -1.99
N PHE A 518 5.46 21.44 -1.02
CA PHE A 518 5.19 21.39 0.42
C PHE A 518 5.94 22.50 1.17
N ARG A 519 5.52 22.75 2.42
CA ARG A 519 6.12 23.75 3.31
C ARG A 519 7.39 23.24 3.98
N ILE A 520 8.39 24.10 4.09
CA ILE A 520 9.69 23.84 4.72
C ILE A 520 10.01 24.89 5.79
#